data_AF-A0A9C9YX82-F1
#
_entry.id   AF-A0A9C9YX82-F1
#
_cell.length_a   1.000
_cell.length_b   1.000
_cell.length_c   1.000
_cell.angle_alpha   90.00
_cell.angle_beta   90.00
_cell.angle_gamma   90.00
#
_symmetry.space_group_name_H-M   'P 1'
#
loop_
_entity.id
_entity.type
_entity.pdbx_description
1 polymer ?
#
loop_
_entity_poly.entity_id
_entity_poly.type
_entity_poly.pdbx_seq_one_letter_code
_entity_poly.pdbx_strand_id
1 'polypeptide(L)' 'RITRDEVYIADEAFFTGTAAEVTPIREVDNRVIGSGTRGPITEQLQSLYFDAVHGRLENHLEWLTPVA' A
#
# COMPACT_ATOMS: atom_id res chain seq x y z
N ARG A 1 -2.20 20.01 2.46
CA ARG A 1 -3.55 19.49 2.79
C ARG A 1 -4.01 18.74 1.56
N ILE A 2 -4.38 17.47 1.69
CA ILE A 2 -5.02 16.72 0.61
C ILE A 2 -6.53 16.97 0.70
N THR A 3 -7.15 17.31 -0.41
CA THR A 3 -8.58 17.53 -0.56
C THR A 3 -9.28 16.26 -1.02
N ARG A 4 -10.60 16.19 -0.84
CA ARG A 4 -11.41 15.06 -1.31
C ARG A 4 -11.35 14.93 -2.84
N ASP A 5 -11.36 16.06 -3.53
CA ASP A 5 -11.30 16.10 -5.00
C ASP A 5 -9.97 15.56 -5.54
N GLU A 6 -8.86 15.81 -4.85
CA GLU A 6 -7.55 15.22 -5.21
C GLU A 6 -7.56 13.69 -5.09
N VAL A 7 -8.25 13.13 -4.09
CA VAL A 7 -8.39 11.67 -3.96
C VAL A 7 -9.21 11.11 -5.13
N TYR A 8 -10.25 11.81 -5.57
CA TYR A 8 -11.11 11.36 -6.66
C TYR A 8 -10.44 11.33 -8.04
N ILE A 9 -9.37 12.10 -8.22
CA ILE A 9 -8.61 12.17 -9.47
C ILE A 9 -7.26 11.44 -9.39
N ALA A 10 -7.01 10.72 -8.29
CA ALA A 10 -5.77 9.97 -8.13
C ALA A 10 -5.72 8.77 -9.10
N ASP A 11 -4.52 8.51 -9.64
CA ASP A 11 -4.25 7.30 -10.43
C ASP A 11 -4.26 6.04 -9.56
N GLU A 12 -3.84 6.16 -8.30
CA GLU A 12 -3.78 5.07 -7.32
C GLU A 12 -4.07 5.58 -5.91
N ALA A 13 -4.68 4.73 -5.08
CA ALA A 13 -4.83 4.96 -3.65
C ALA A 13 -4.76 3.61 -2.90
N PHE A 14 -4.27 3.63 -1.66
CA PHE A 14 -4.19 2.44 -0.81
C PHE A 14 -4.31 2.82 0.67
N PHE A 15 -4.78 1.88 1.48
CA PHE A 15 -4.69 1.95 2.93
C PHE A 15 -3.37 1.36 3.41
N THR A 16 -2.90 1.86 4.56
CA THR A 16 -1.81 1.22 5.28
C THR A 16 -2.05 1.19 6.78
N GLY A 17 -1.56 0.13 7.43
CA GLY A 17 -1.65 -0.09 8.87
C GLY A 17 -1.28 -1.52 9.24
N THR A 18 -1.05 -1.83 10.51
CA THR A 18 -0.56 -3.17 10.91
C THR A 18 -1.45 -4.32 10.44
N ALA A 19 -2.77 -4.15 10.48
CA ALA A 19 -3.72 -5.18 10.04
C ALA A 19 -4.09 -5.08 8.54
N ALA A 20 -4.03 -3.89 7.96
CA ALA A 20 -4.38 -3.63 6.56
C ALA A 20 -3.18 -3.71 5.61
N GLU A 21 -1.96 -3.73 6.15
CA GLU A 21 -0.68 -3.81 5.46
C GLU A 21 -0.53 -2.71 4.39
N VAL A 22 -0.48 -3.08 3.12
CA VAL A 22 -0.63 -2.19 1.96
C VAL A 22 -1.81 -2.73 1.16
N THR A 23 -2.99 -2.12 1.32
CA THR A 23 -4.24 -2.59 0.70
C THR A 23 -4.73 -1.61 -0.37
N PRO A 24 -4.82 -2.00 -1.66
CA PRO A 24 -5.30 -1.12 -2.73
C PRO A 24 -6.76 -0.70 -2.53
N ILE A 25 -7.06 0.57 -2.82
CA ILE A 25 -8.41 1.13 -2.84
C ILE A 25 -8.89 1.17 -4.29
N ARG A 26 -9.94 0.41 -4.60
CA ARG A 26 -10.57 0.40 -5.92
C ARG A 26 -11.48 1.63 -6.15
N GLU A 27 -12.17 2.08 -5.10
CA GLU A 27 -13.26 3.04 -5.22
C GLU A 27 -13.43 3.85 -3.93
N VAL A 28 -13.77 5.13 -4.07
CA VAL A 28 -14.14 6.02 -2.95
C VAL A 28 -15.43 6.74 -3.32
N ASP A 29 -16.44 6.67 -2.45
CA ASP A 29 -17.74 7.33 -2.65
C ASP A 29 -18.43 7.02 -3.99
N ASN A 30 -18.40 5.75 -4.43
CA ASN A 30 -18.91 5.32 -5.73
C ASN A 30 -18.14 5.89 -6.94
N ARG A 31 -16.90 6.35 -6.75
CA ARG A 31 -16.01 6.82 -7.81
C ARG A 31 -14.79 5.91 -7.90
N VAL A 32 -14.63 5.29 -9.05
CA VAL A 32 -13.49 4.41 -9.33
C VAL A 32 -12.21 5.24 -9.29
N ILE A 33 -11.21 4.75 -8.56
CA ILE A 33 -9.86 5.35 -8.52
C ILE A 33 -9.02 4.73 -9.63
N GLY A 34 -8.38 5.55 -10.45
CA GLY A 34 -7.58 5.11 -11.60
C GLY A 34 -8.30 4.06 -12.47
N SER A 35 -7.68 2.88 -12.61
CA SER A 35 -8.23 1.74 -13.36
C SER A 35 -9.24 0.88 -12.58
N GLY A 36 -9.50 1.17 -11.31
CA GLY A 36 -10.34 0.35 -10.44
C GLY A 36 -9.71 -0.98 -10.02
N THR A 37 -8.40 -1.11 -10.20
CA THR A 37 -7.60 -2.28 -9.83
C THR A 37 -6.35 -1.84 -9.09
N ARG A 38 -5.59 -2.80 -8.55
CA ARG A 38 -4.25 -2.51 -8.03
C ARG A 38 -3.38 -1.90 -9.14
N GLY A 39 -2.84 -0.71 -8.89
CA GLY A 39 -1.91 -0.05 -9.81
C GLY A 39 -0.45 -0.46 -9.58
N PRO A 40 0.46 -0.12 -10.51
CA PRO A 40 1.86 -0.53 -10.47
C PRO A 40 2.62 -0.01 -9.24
N ILE A 41 2.34 1.21 -8.75
CA ILE A 41 3.06 1.76 -7.58
C ILE A 41 2.62 1.05 -6.30
N THR A 42 1.31 0.82 -6.16
CA THR A 42 0.74 0.09 -5.02
C THR A 42 1.25 -1.35 -4.99
N GLU A 43 1.38 -2.01 -6.15
CA GLU A 43 1.97 -3.35 -6.25
C GLU A 43 3.45 -3.38 -5.84
N GLN A 44 4.24 -2.41 -6.27
CA GLN A 44 5.65 -2.30 -5.88
C GLN A 44 5.79 -2.10 -4.37
N LEU A 45 5.02 -1.18 -3.79
CA LEU A 45 5.03 -0.92 -2.35
C LEU A 45 4.56 -2.13 -1.54
N GLN A 46 3.50 -2.81 -2.00
CA GLN A 46 2.97 -4.01 -1.35
C GLN A 46 4.01 -5.14 -1.36
N SER A 47 4.66 -5.37 -2.50
CA SER A 47 5.70 -6.40 -2.64
C SER A 47 6.89 -6.10 -1.73
N LEU A 48 7.37 -4.85 -1.76
CA LEU A 48 8.49 -4.42 -0.92
C LEU A 48 8.17 -4.53 0.58
N TYR A 49 6.96 -4.14 0.99
CA TYR A 49 6.50 -4.29 2.36
C TYR A 49 6.52 -5.76 2.79
N PHE A 50 6.00 -6.67 1.96
CA PHE A 50 5.99 -8.09 2.29
C PHE A 50 7.40 -8.68 2.38
N ASP A 51 8.30 -8.29 1.48
CA ASP A 51 9.69 -8.74 1.56
C ASP A 51 10.39 -8.20 2.82
N ALA A 52 10.10 -6.96 3.22
CA ALA A 52 10.61 -6.38 4.46
C ALA A 52 10.15 -7.14 5.71
N VAL A 53 8.83 -7.32 5.87
CA VAL A 53 8.26 -7.91 7.10
C VAL A 53 8.52 -9.42 7.22
N HIS A 54 8.80 -10.10 6.10
CA HIS A 54 9.22 -11.50 6.10
C HIS A 54 10.75 -11.68 6.17
N GLY A 55 11.52 -10.60 6.28
CA GLY A 55 12.99 -10.66 6.36
C GLY A 55 13.67 -11.16 5.08
N ARG A 56 13.04 -10.96 3.93
CA ARG A 56 13.61 -11.26 2.60
C ARG A 56 14.43 -10.10 2.03
N LEU A 57 14.29 -8.92 2.62
CA LEU A 57 15.16 -7.78 2.37
C LEU A 57 16.36 -7.81 3.31
N GLU A 58 17.56 -7.75 2.74
CA GLU A 58 18.81 -7.65 3.50
C GLU A 58 18.93 -6.29 4.21
N ASN A 59 18.31 -5.25 3.66
CA ASN A 59 18.15 -3.96 4.30
C ASN A 59 16.95 -3.98 5.26
N HIS A 60 17.08 -3.30 6.39
CA HIS A 60 16.03 -3.15 7.41
C HIS A 60 15.73 -4.38 8.27
N LEU A 61 16.68 -5.31 8.38
CA LEU A 61 16.60 -6.41 9.34
C LEU A 61 16.48 -5.89 10.79
N GLU A 62 16.96 -4.68 11.08
CA GLU A 62 16.80 -4.02 12.38
C GLU A 62 15.34 -3.72 12.77
N TRP A 63 14.38 -3.80 11.84
CA TRP A 63 12.94 -3.66 12.15
C TRP A 63 12.31 -4.96 12.65
N LEU A 64 12.97 -6.10 12.45
CA LEU A 64 12.44 -7.41 12.80
C LEU A 64 12.93 -7.83 14.18
N THR A 65 12.02 -8.38 14.99
CA THR A 65 12.37 -9.05 16.25
C THR A 65 12.20 -10.55 16.06
N PRO A 66 13.29 -11.33 15.92
CA PRO A 66 13.22 -12.78 15.83
C PRO A 66 12.67 -13.38 17.13
N VAL A 67 11.72 -14.30 17.01
CA VAL A 67 11.19 -15.08 18.13
C VAL A 67 11.31 -16.56 17.74
N ALA A 68 12.00 -17.35 18.57
CA ALA A 68 12.27 -18.77 18.37
C ALA A 68 11.30 -19.64 19.16
#